data_AF-A0A095Y5V0-F1
#
_entry.id   AF-A0A095Y5V0-F1
#
_cell.length_a   1.000
_cell.length_b   1.000
_cell.length_c   1.000
_cell.angle_alpha   90.00
_cell.angle_beta   90.00
_cell.angle_gamma   90.00
#
_symmetry.space_group_name_H-M   'P 1'
#
loop_
_entity.id
_entity.type
_entity.pdbx_description
1 polymer ?
#
loop_
_entity_poly.entity_id
_entity_poly.type
_entity_poly.pdbx_seq_one_letter_code
_entity_poly.pdbx_strand_id
1 'polypeptide(L)'
;MKKRLGILFCLVGLLAACGPAEEQYSRSYCRLYFDNAIRNDPTLAAAMTRHSGVFVTISIVGKQFVFASNQGAISRCDILAVDERRRNVLGQNNGIIVGYGMSADAFFYAYDCECPNCFDLNALPRRSHKLAVNEFGIATCGACKRQYDLNNDGIVRLGPAGKKLTRYRAATTGPYGVLNI
;
A
#
# COMPACT_ATOMS: atom_id res chain seq x y z
N MET A 1 67.15 15.64 -18.88
CA MET A 1 66.88 14.45 -19.73
C MET A 1 66.11 13.42 -18.91
N LYS A 2 65.04 12.89 -19.49
CA LYS A 2 63.97 12.05 -18.92
C LYS A 2 64.48 10.71 -18.37
N LYS A 3 63.93 10.22 -17.24
CA LYS A 3 63.45 8.84 -17.08
C LYS A 3 62.25 8.79 -16.11
N ARG A 4 61.17 8.16 -16.59
CA ARG A 4 59.88 7.97 -15.94
C ARG A 4 59.96 6.74 -15.02
N LEU A 5 59.38 6.82 -13.83
CA LEU A 5 59.01 5.70 -12.97
C LEU A 5 57.82 6.22 -12.16
N GLY A 6 56.56 5.88 -12.43
CA GLY A 6 56.00 4.54 -12.46
C GLY A 6 54.87 4.58 -11.43
N ILE A 7 53.67 4.96 -11.90
CA ILE A 7 52.45 5.18 -11.12
C ILE A 7 52.05 3.85 -10.45
N LEU A 8 51.99 3.81 -9.11
CA LEU A 8 51.42 2.68 -8.37
C LEU A 8 50.11 3.09 -7.67
N PHE A 9 49.06 2.89 -8.45
CA PHE A 9 47.72 2.44 -8.10
C PHE A 9 47.46 2.15 -6.60
N CYS A 10 46.63 2.98 -5.96
CA CYS A 10 45.89 2.61 -4.75
C CYS A 10 44.47 3.18 -4.83
N LEU A 11 43.71 2.69 -5.82
CA LEU A 11 42.26 2.83 -5.90
C LEU A 11 41.65 1.58 -5.26
N VAL A 12 41.54 1.59 -3.94
CA VAL A 12 40.86 0.54 -3.16
C VAL A 12 39.76 1.20 -2.35
N GLY A 13 38.52 0.73 -2.55
CA GLY A 13 37.47 0.91 -1.56
C GLY A 13 36.18 1.63 -1.96
N LEU A 14 35.75 1.58 -3.22
CA LEU A 14 34.33 1.80 -3.56
C LEU A 14 33.69 0.46 -3.95
N LEU A 15 33.71 -0.50 -3.02
CA LEU A 15 32.75 -1.59 -3.07
C LEU A 15 31.40 -1.00 -2.71
N ALA A 16 30.67 -0.60 -3.74
CA ALA A 16 29.27 -0.25 -3.66
C ALA A 16 28.55 -1.34 -2.86
N ALA A 17 28.07 -0.97 -1.67
CA ALA A 17 27.12 -1.76 -0.92
C ALA A 17 25.77 -1.71 -1.65
N CYS A 18 25.67 -2.42 -2.78
CA CYS A 18 24.40 -2.80 -3.36
C CYS A 18 23.90 -3.98 -2.52
N GLY A 19 23.34 -3.67 -1.34
CA GLY A 19 22.46 -4.62 -0.66
C GLY A 19 21.32 -5.01 -1.62
N PRO A 20 20.64 -6.15 -1.38
CA PRO A 20 19.50 -6.52 -2.21
C PRO A 20 18.54 -5.33 -2.25
N ALA A 21 18.30 -4.79 -3.45
CA ALA A 21 17.36 -3.70 -3.62
C ALA A 21 16.01 -4.21 -3.10
N GLU A 22 15.51 -3.64 -2.00
CA GLU A 22 14.20 -3.99 -1.50
C GLU A 22 13.18 -3.67 -2.60
N GLU A 23 12.54 -4.70 -3.16
CA GLU A 23 11.47 -4.50 -4.14
C GLU A 23 10.39 -3.63 -3.50
N GLN A 24 10.22 -2.42 -4.02
CA GLN A 24 9.31 -1.43 -3.48
C GLN A 24 7.84 -1.90 -3.53
N TYR A 25 7.52 -2.81 -4.45
CA TYR A 25 6.16 -3.31 -4.70
C TYR A 25 6.12 -4.83 -4.61
N SER A 26 5.03 -5.35 -4.05
CA SER A 26 4.79 -6.78 -3.95
C SER A 26 4.61 -7.43 -5.31
N ARG A 27 5.05 -8.68 -5.40
CA ARG A 27 4.69 -9.61 -6.47
C ARG A 27 3.40 -10.39 -6.16
N SER A 28 2.84 -10.22 -4.96
CA SER A 28 1.57 -10.84 -4.59
C SER A 28 0.44 -10.29 -5.45
N TYR A 29 -0.47 -11.17 -5.88
CA TYR A 29 -1.53 -10.80 -6.82
C TYR A 29 -2.56 -9.88 -6.16
N CYS A 30 -2.63 -8.63 -6.62
CA CYS A 30 -3.66 -7.66 -6.29
C CYS A 30 -4.07 -6.98 -7.60
N ARG A 31 -5.38 -6.89 -7.83
CA ARG A 31 -5.95 -6.31 -9.04
C ARG A 31 -7.28 -5.67 -8.70
N LEU A 32 -7.39 -4.37 -8.89
CA LEU A 32 -8.66 -3.66 -8.74
C LEU A 32 -8.79 -2.63 -9.85
N TYR A 33 -9.88 -2.72 -10.59
CA TYR A 33 -10.34 -1.62 -11.43
C TYR A 33 -11.71 -1.18 -10.93
N PHE A 34 -11.81 0.06 -10.49
CA PHE A 34 -13.05 0.67 -10.01
C PHE A 34 -13.25 2.04 -10.64
N ASP A 35 -14.39 2.24 -11.29
CA ASP A 35 -14.74 3.50 -11.94
C ASP A 35 -15.67 4.32 -11.04
N ASN A 36 -15.10 5.29 -10.32
CA ASN A 36 -15.85 6.11 -9.40
C ASN A 36 -16.66 7.23 -10.09
N ALA A 37 -16.44 7.49 -11.39
CA ALA A 37 -17.26 8.42 -12.16
C ALA A 37 -18.70 7.90 -12.32
N ILE A 38 -18.85 6.58 -12.38
CA ILE A 38 -20.15 5.91 -12.49
C ILE A 38 -20.82 5.80 -11.12
N ARG A 39 -20.03 5.49 -10.08
CA ARG A 39 -20.55 5.14 -8.75
C ARG A 39 -20.74 6.35 -7.83
N ASN A 40 -19.96 7.42 -8.04
CA ASN A 40 -19.97 8.64 -7.25
C ASN A 40 -19.86 8.39 -5.73
N ASP A 41 -18.99 7.46 -5.33
CA ASP A 41 -18.78 7.15 -3.92
C ASP A 41 -17.89 8.23 -3.26
N PRO A 42 -18.41 9.00 -2.29
CA PRO A 42 -17.66 10.10 -1.70
C PRO A 42 -16.57 9.64 -0.74
N THR A 43 -16.72 8.46 -0.13
CA THR A 43 -15.72 7.89 0.78
C THR A 43 -14.46 7.57 0.00
N LEU A 44 -14.58 6.85 -1.12
CA LEU A 44 -13.47 6.55 -2.00
C LEU A 44 -12.88 7.81 -2.65
N ALA A 45 -13.74 8.77 -3.04
CA ALA A 45 -13.30 10.03 -3.63
C ALA A 45 -12.35 10.82 -2.71
N ALA A 46 -12.57 10.78 -1.39
CA ALA A 46 -11.69 11.42 -0.41
C ALA A 46 -10.27 10.84 -0.43
N ALA A 47 -10.12 9.51 -0.55
CA ALA A 47 -8.80 8.87 -0.67
C ALA A 47 -8.11 9.19 -2.01
N MET A 48 -8.90 9.37 -3.08
CA MET A 48 -8.41 9.74 -4.43
C MET A 48 -8.18 11.26 -4.60
N THR A 49 -8.34 12.05 -3.54
CA THR A 49 -8.04 13.49 -3.51
C THR A 49 -6.60 13.72 -3.07
N ARG A 50 -5.82 14.44 -3.88
CA ARG A 50 -4.40 14.69 -3.61
C ARG A 50 -4.19 15.42 -2.28
N HIS A 51 -3.15 15.03 -1.53
CA HIS A 51 -2.79 15.61 -0.23
C HIS A 51 -3.89 15.55 0.84
N SER A 52 -4.89 14.67 0.70
CA SER A 52 -6.01 14.62 1.64
C SER A 52 -5.62 14.06 3.01
N GLY A 53 -4.57 13.23 3.08
CA GLY A 53 -4.27 12.44 4.28
C GLY A 53 -5.36 11.40 4.60
N VAL A 54 -6.28 11.18 3.67
CA VAL A 54 -7.38 10.23 3.81
C VAL A 54 -6.96 8.90 3.20
N PHE A 55 -7.02 7.87 4.02
CA PHE A 55 -6.81 6.49 3.62
C PHE A 55 -8.11 5.71 3.77
N VAL A 56 -8.49 4.99 2.73
CA VAL A 56 -9.69 4.16 2.69
C VAL A 56 -9.29 2.70 2.59
N THR A 57 -9.78 1.91 3.53
CA THR A 57 -9.74 0.45 3.44
C THR A 57 -10.84 -0.01 2.50
N ILE A 58 -10.47 -0.70 1.43
CA ILE A 58 -11.38 -1.33 0.49
C ILE A 58 -11.40 -2.83 0.78
N SER A 59 -12.59 -3.40 0.97
CA SER A 59 -12.78 -4.83 1.15
C SER A 59 -13.99 -5.35 0.38
N ILE A 60 -14.05 -6.66 0.16
CA ILE A 60 -15.24 -7.32 -0.40
C ILE A 60 -15.94 -8.08 0.70
N VAL A 61 -17.22 -7.78 0.91
CA VAL A 61 -18.11 -8.50 1.84
C VAL A 61 -19.32 -8.95 1.05
N GLY A 62 -19.47 -10.27 0.87
CA GLY A 62 -20.50 -10.82 -0.02
C GLY A 62 -20.32 -10.30 -1.45
N LYS A 63 -21.36 -9.68 -2.01
CA LYS A 63 -21.35 -9.05 -3.34
C LYS A 63 -21.19 -7.52 -3.29
N GLN A 64 -20.52 -6.99 -2.26
CA GLN A 64 -20.35 -5.55 -2.09
C GLN A 64 -18.89 -5.18 -1.89
N PHE A 65 -18.48 -4.10 -2.54
CA PHE A 65 -17.33 -3.33 -2.08
C PHE A 65 -17.73 -2.54 -0.83
N VAL A 66 -16.87 -2.59 0.18
CA VAL A 66 -17.00 -1.80 1.41
C VAL A 66 -15.81 -0.87 1.51
N PHE A 67 -16.09 0.42 1.62
CA PHE A 67 -15.12 1.48 1.78
C PHE A 67 -15.18 2.00 3.21
N ALA A 68 -14.08 1.94 3.94
CA ALA A 68 -13.96 2.47 5.30
C ALA A 68 -12.81 3.46 5.38
N SER A 69 -13.14 4.73 5.54
CA SER A 69 -12.17 5.83 5.69
C SER A 69 -11.58 5.84 7.08
N ASN A 70 -10.31 6.20 7.18
CA ASN A 70 -9.64 6.50 8.44
C ASN A 70 -10.23 7.73 9.17
N GLN A 71 -11.08 8.51 8.49
CA GLN A 71 -11.87 9.62 9.05
C GLN A 71 -13.28 9.21 9.52
N GLY A 72 -13.54 7.90 9.61
CA GLY A 72 -14.80 7.36 10.16
C GLY A 72 -15.97 7.21 9.17
N ALA A 73 -15.84 7.73 7.95
CA ALA A 73 -16.84 7.52 6.90
C ALA A 73 -16.84 6.06 6.40
N ILE A 74 -18.02 5.48 6.20
CA ILE A 74 -18.19 4.14 5.65
C ILE A 74 -19.26 4.18 4.56
N SER A 75 -18.97 3.60 3.40
CA SER A 75 -19.94 3.42 2.32
C SER A 75 -19.82 2.03 1.69
N ARG A 76 -20.83 1.64 0.92
CA ARG A 76 -20.92 0.34 0.26
C ARG A 76 -21.42 0.51 -1.17
N CYS A 77 -20.91 -0.33 -2.06
CA CYS A 77 -21.32 -0.37 -3.46
C CYS A 77 -21.48 -1.83 -3.91
N ASP A 78 -22.60 -2.15 -4.56
CA ASP A 78 -22.82 -3.48 -5.11
C ASP A 78 -21.84 -3.78 -6.25
N ILE A 79 -21.28 -4.99 -6.24
CA ILE A 79 -20.46 -5.57 -7.31
C ILE A 79 -21.41 -5.91 -8.46
N LEU A 80 -21.21 -5.24 -9.60
CA LEU A 80 -22.00 -5.50 -10.81
C LEU A 80 -21.33 -6.56 -11.69
N ALA A 81 -22.07 -7.07 -12.68
CA ALA A 81 -21.54 -8.05 -13.63
C ALA A 81 -20.28 -7.57 -14.38
N VAL A 82 -20.14 -6.25 -14.61
CA VAL A 82 -18.93 -5.67 -15.21
C VAL A 82 -17.71 -5.78 -14.28
N ASP A 83 -17.92 -5.70 -12.97
CA ASP A 83 -16.87 -5.84 -11.97
C ASP A 83 -16.47 -7.31 -11.79
N GLU A 84 -17.43 -8.23 -11.83
CA GLU A 84 -17.18 -9.68 -11.81
C GLU A 84 -16.32 -10.11 -13.01
N ARG A 85 -16.59 -9.58 -14.20
CA ARG A 85 -15.78 -9.85 -15.41
C ARG A 85 -14.33 -9.39 -15.29
N ARG A 86 -14.05 -8.37 -14.46
CA ARG A 86 -12.69 -7.83 -14.24
C ARG A 86 -11.84 -8.69 -13.30
N ARG A 87 -12.46 -9.65 -12.59
CA ARG A 87 -11.82 -10.56 -11.62
C ARG A 87 -11.00 -9.81 -10.58
N ASN A 88 -11.62 -8.85 -9.92
CA ASN A 88 -10.97 -8.06 -8.87
C ASN A 88 -10.49 -8.97 -7.72
N VAL A 89 -9.25 -8.76 -7.29
CA VAL A 89 -8.62 -9.44 -6.14
C VAL A 89 -7.99 -8.38 -5.26
N LEU A 90 -8.42 -8.32 -4.00
CA LEU A 90 -7.97 -7.30 -3.06
C LEU A 90 -6.90 -7.87 -2.13
N GLY A 91 -5.64 -7.60 -2.45
CA GLY A 91 -4.50 -7.98 -1.63
C GLY A 91 -4.46 -9.47 -1.29
N GLN A 92 -3.81 -9.81 -0.19
CA GLN A 92 -3.58 -11.19 0.20
C GLN A 92 -4.79 -11.83 0.91
N ASN A 93 -5.70 -11.02 1.47
CA ASN A 93 -6.84 -11.51 2.23
C ASN A 93 -8.09 -10.62 2.12
N ASN A 94 -8.49 -10.31 0.88
CA ASN A 94 -9.69 -9.53 0.53
C ASN A 94 -9.73 -8.14 1.16
N GLY A 95 -8.58 -7.45 1.19
CA GLY A 95 -8.53 -6.08 1.64
C GLY A 95 -7.24 -5.36 1.26
N ILE A 96 -7.40 -4.08 0.95
CA ILE A 96 -6.32 -3.15 0.65
C ILE A 96 -6.62 -1.79 1.28
N ILE A 97 -5.60 -0.97 1.46
CA ILE A 97 -5.72 0.41 1.98
C ILE A 97 -5.17 1.33 0.90
N VAL A 98 -5.96 2.29 0.43
CA VAL A 98 -5.56 3.24 -0.62
C VAL A 98 -5.69 4.67 -0.15
N GLY A 99 -4.86 5.58 -0.66
CA GLY A 99 -4.99 7.00 -0.36
C GLY A 99 -3.78 7.83 -0.72
N TYR A 100 -3.98 9.14 -0.80
CA TYR A 100 -2.90 10.11 -0.79
C TYR A 100 -2.50 10.44 0.65
N GLY A 101 -1.22 10.31 0.96
CA GLY A 101 -0.66 10.90 2.17
C GLY A 101 -0.63 12.43 2.11
N MET A 102 -0.27 13.07 3.22
CA MET A 102 -0.08 14.52 3.28
C MET A 102 1.30 14.99 2.78
N SER A 103 2.14 14.07 2.30
CA SER A 103 3.49 14.36 1.83
C SER A 103 3.49 15.21 0.55
N ALA A 104 4.54 16.03 0.38
CA ALA A 104 4.66 16.96 -0.75
C ALA A 104 4.83 16.27 -2.11
N ASP A 105 5.34 15.03 -2.12
CA ASP A 105 5.48 14.20 -3.32
C ASP A 105 4.13 13.75 -3.90
N ALA A 106 3.05 13.89 -3.14
CA ALA A 106 1.69 13.58 -3.55
C ALA A 106 1.55 12.16 -4.12
N PHE A 107 2.26 11.18 -3.56
CA PHE A 107 2.20 9.82 -4.07
C PHE A 107 0.88 9.13 -3.68
N PHE A 108 0.24 8.44 -4.63
CA PHE A 108 -0.97 7.66 -4.38
C PHE A 108 -0.58 6.25 -3.93
N TYR A 109 -0.83 5.93 -2.66
CA TYR A 109 -0.43 4.66 -2.09
C TYR A 109 -1.54 3.62 -2.19
N ALA A 110 -1.14 2.36 -2.39
CA ALA A 110 -1.95 1.19 -2.11
C ALA A 110 -1.12 0.20 -1.28
N TYR A 111 -1.67 -0.21 -0.14
CA TYR A 111 -1.07 -1.16 0.79
C TYR A 111 -1.96 -2.38 0.95
N ASP A 112 -1.36 -3.51 1.30
CA ASP A 112 -2.12 -4.64 1.83
C ASP A 112 -2.74 -4.30 3.19
N CYS A 113 -3.94 -4.82 3.47
CA CYS A 113 -4.58 -4.63 4.76
C CYS A 113 -4.04 -5.56 5.85
N GLU A 114 -3.30 -6.60 5.49
CA GLU A 114 -2.72 -7.59 6.39
C GLU A 114 -1.34 -7.17 6.88
N CYS A 115 -1.07 -7.39 8.17
CA CYS A 115 0.24 -7.11 8.74
C CYS A 115 1.31 -8.06 8.15
N PRO A 116 2.34 -7.58 7.42
CA PRO A 116 3.31 -8.44 6.73
C PRO A 116 4.27 -9.17 7.69
N ASN A 117 4.28 -8.79 8.96
CA ASN A 117 5.07 -9.41 10.03
C ASN A 117 4.27 -10.46 10.81
N CYS A 118 2.99 -10.67 10.52
CA CYS A 118 2.13 -11.62 11.23
C CYS A 118 1.33 -12.52 10.28
N PHE A 119 0.89 -11.99 9.15
CA PHE A 119 0.13 -12.73 8.16
C PHE A 119 1.06 -13.61 7.32
N ASP A 120 0.67 -14.86 7.19
CA ASP A 120 1.29 -15.83 6.29
C ASP A 120 0.19 -16.47 5.43
N LEU A 121 0.29 -16.28 4.12
CA LEU A 121 -0.66 -16.79 3.14
C LEU A 121 -0.71 -18.34 3.11
N ASN A 122 0.40 -18.98 3.48
CA ASN A 122 0.59 -20.43 3.42
C ASN A 122 0.34 -21.13 4.76
N ALA A 123 0.12 -20.39 5.84
CA ALA A 123 -0.17 -20.97 7.15
C ALA A 123 -1.53 -21.69 7.16
N LEU A 124 -1.58 -22.84 7.84
CA LEU A 124 -2.79 -23.64 8.06
C LEU A 124 -3.01 -23.84 9.57
N PRO A 125 -4.13 -23.34 10.16
CA PRO A 125 -5.15 -22.51 9.52
C PRO A 125 -4.63 -21.10 9.22
N ARG A 126 -5.09 -20.51 8.11
CA ARG A 126 -4.77 -19.13 7.75
C ARG A 126 -5.42 -18.18 8.76
N ARG A 127 -4.62 -17.32 9.40
CA ARG A 127 -5.08 -16.33 10.37
C ARG A 127 -4.95 -14.92 9.80
N SER A 128 -6.05 -14.17 9.84
CA SER A 128 -6.07 -12.76 9.47
C SER A 128 -5.50 -11.90 10.60
N HIS A 129 -4.71 -10.91 10.22
CA HIS A 129 -4.06 -9.90 11.05
C HIS A 129 -4.26 -8.51 10.41
N LYS A 130 -5.52 -8.18 10.12
CA LYS A 130 -5.92 -6.88 9.55
C LYS A 130 -5.45 -5.72 10.39
N LEU A 131 -4.98 -4.68 9.70
CA LEU A 131 -4.53 -3.43 10.28
C LEU A 131 -5.73 -2.52 10.55
N ALA A 132 -5.73 -1.84 11.69
CA ALA A 132 -6.64 -0.75 11.99
C ALA A 132 -5.96 0.58 11.68
N VAL A 133 -6.58 1.43 10.86
CA VAL A 133 -6.02 2.74 10.47
C VAL A 133 -6.70 3.84 11.28
N ASN A 134 -5.91 4.70 11.92
CA ASN A 134 -6.43 5.85 12.66
C ASN A 134 -6.50 7.13 11.78
N GLU A 135 -7.11 8.17 12.34
CA GLU A 135 -7.32 9.48 11.68
C GLU A 135 -6.04 10.14 11.15
N PHE A 136 -4.87 9.80 11.71
CA PHE A 136 -3.56 10.34 11.31
C PHE A 136 -2.89 9.54 10.18
N GLY A 137 -3.55 8.51 9.64
CA GLY A 137 -2.96 7.64 8.63
C GLY A 137 -1.92 6.68 9.21
N ILE A 138 -2.09 6.26 10.47
CA ILE A 138 -1.23 5.27 11.11
C ILE A 138 -1.99 3.94 11.18
N ALA A 139 -1.44 2.91 10.53
CA ALA A 139 -1.99 1.56 10.53
C ALA A 139 -1.39 0.74 11.68
N THR A 140 -2.22 0.11 12.51
CA THR A 140 -1.80 -0.63 13.71
C THR A 140 -2.19 -2.10 13.60
N CYS A 141 -1.23 -3.00 13.84
CA CYS A 141 -1.51 -4.43 13.95
C CYS A 141 -2.00 -4.80 15.35
N GLY A 142 -3.18 -5.40 15.45
CA GLY A 142 -3.73 -5.86 16.73
C GLY A 142 -2.90 -6.95 17.43
N ALA A 143 -2.16 -7.76 16.66
CA ALA A 143 -1.38 -8.90 17.17
C ALA A 143 0.03 -8.51 17.64
N CYS A 144 0.86 -7.94 16.77
CA CYS A 144 2.25 -7.58 17.13
C CYS A 144 2.43 -6.13 17.59
N LYS A 145 1.34 -5.33 17.62
CA LYS A 145 1.32 -3.92 18.05
C LYS A 145 2.19 -2.96 17.24
N ARG A 146 2.78 -3.41 16.12
CA ARG A 146 3.49 -2.52 15.18
C ARG A 146 2.55 -1.47 14.63
N GLN A 147 3.05 -0.25 14.54
CA GLN A 147 2.41 0.86 13.86
C GLN A 147 3.19 1.21 12.61
N TYR A 148 2.47 1.42 11.51
CA TYR A 148 3.02 1.75 10.21
C TYR A 148 2.53 3.12 9.78
N ASP A 149 3.43 3.94 9.25
CA ASP A 149 3.10 5.27 8.76
C ASP A 149 2.70 5.22 7.28
N LEU A 150 1.40 5.36 7.00
CA LEU A 150 0.90 5.30 5.62
C LEU A 150 1.29 6.53 4.80
N ASN A 151 1.65 7.64 5.45
CA ASN A 151 2.13 8.86 4.80
C ASN A 151 3.61 8.75 4.41
N ASN A 152 4.33 7.74 4.91
CA ASN A 152 5.76 7.58 4.72
C ASN A 152 6.11 6.15 4.31
N ASP A 153 5.68 5.75 3.11
CA ASP A 153 5.99 4.45 2.49
C ASP A 153 5.57 3.20 3.30
N GLY A 154 4.69 3.35 4.30
CA GLY A 154 4.27 2.24 5.15
C GLY A 154 5.40 1.70 6.04
N ILE A 155 6.39 2.53 6.38
CA ILE A 155 7.50 2.12 7.27
C ILE A 155 6.98 1.83 8.69
N VAL A 156 7.69 0.97 9.42
CA VAL A 156 7.43 0.77 10.85
C VAL A 156 7.80 2.05 11.60
N ARG A 157 6.79 2.73 12.15
CA ARG A 157 6.96 3.94 12.99
C ARG A 157 7.17 3.59 14.46
N LEU A 158 6.51 2.54 14.93
CA LEU A 158 6.57 2.09 16.32
C LEU A 158 6.46 0.56 16.41
N GLY A 159 7.18 -0.03 17.35
CA GLY A 159 7.22 -1.47 17.59
C GLY A 159 8.55 -2.11 17.15
N PRO A 160 8.67 -3.44 17.23
CA PRO A 160 9.91 -4.11 16.87
C PRO A 160 10.23 -3.93 15.38
N ALA A 161 11.52 -3.92 15.04
CA ALA A 161 11.96 -3.92 13.66
C ALA A 161 11.31 -5.07 12.86
N GLY A 162 11.13 -4.87 11.56
CA GLY A 162 10.47 -5.83 10.69
C GLY A 162 10.21 -5.25 9.30
N LYS A 163 9.46 -6.01 8.51
CA LYS A 163 9.07 -5.62 7.16
C LYS A 163 8.19 -4.37 7.20
N LYS A 164 8.42 -3.42 6.29
CA LYS A 164 7.43 -2.37 5.97
C LYS A 164 6.17 -2.97 5.35
N LEU A 165 5.12 -2.17 5.23
CA LEU A 165 3.88 -2.63 4.60
C LEU A 165 4.10 -3.11 3.17
N THR A 166 3.36 -4.16 2.82
CA THR A 166 3.32 -4.66 1.44
C THR A 166 2.60 -3.64 0.57
N ARG A 167 3.28 -3.12 -0.46
CA ARG A 167 2.74 -2.11 -1.37
C ARG A 167 2.32 -2.71 -2.71
N TYR A 168 1.27 -2.15 -3.28
CA TYR A 168 0.82 -2.42 -4.65
C TYR A 168 1.02 -1.17 -5.51
N ARG A 169 1.22 -1.36 -6.81
CA ARG A 169 1.23 -0.25 -7.76
C ARG A 169 -0.20 0.23 -7.89
N ALA A 170 -0.42 1.53 -7.78
CA ALA A 170 -1.75 2.09 -7.89
C ALA A 170 -1.70 3.42 -8.61
N ALA A 171 -2.78 3.73 -9.32
CA ALA A 171 -3.01 4.99 -9.97
C ALA A 171 -4.47 5.40 -9.82
N THR A 172 -4.69 6.70 -9.78
CA THR A 172 -6.03 7.30 -9.82
C THR A 172 -6.05 8.44 -10.83
N THR A 173 -7.18 8.62 -11.51
CA THR A 173 -7.42 9.78 -12.39
C THR A 173 -8.15 10.93 -11.69
N GLY A 174 -8.31 10.87 -10.36
CA GLY A 174 -8.92 11.91 -9.53
C GLY A 174 -10.11 11.41 -8.68
N PRO A 175 -10.71 12.25 -7.82
CA PRO A 175 -11.69 11.84 -6.81
C PRO A 175 -12.88 11.03 -7.37
N TYR A 176 -13.44 11.47 -8.49
CA TYR A 176 -14.53 10.80 -9.20
C TYR A 176 -14.05 10.18 -10.52
N GLY A 177 -12.81 9.67 -10.50
CA GLY A 177 -12.17 9.03 -11.65
C GLY A 177 -12.05 7.52 -11.50
N VAL A 178 -11.09 6.95 -12.23
CA VAL A 178 -10.76 5.52 -12.17
C VAL A 178 -9.70 5.28 -11.11
N LEU A 179 -9.94 4.30 -10.24
CA LEU A 179 -8.92 3.65 -9.41
C LEU A 179 -8.45 2.38 -10.12
N ASN A 180 -7.13 2.27 -10.32
CA ASN A 180 -6.50 1.10 -10.90
C ASN A 180 -5.33 0.62 -10.03
N ILE A 181 -5.30 -0.68 -9.76
CA ILE A 181 -4.25 -1.43 -9.05
C ILE A 181 -3.86 -2.62 -9.90
#